data_AF-A0A2I1HQX7-F1
#
_entry.id   AF-A0A2I1HQX7-F1
#
_cell.length_a   1.000
_cell.length_b   1.000
_cell.length_c   1.000
_cell.angle_alpha   90.00
_cell.angle_beta   90.00
_cell.angle_gamma   90.00
#
_symmetry.space_group_name_H-M   'P 1'
#
loop_
_entity.id
_entity.type
_entity.pdbx_description
1 polymer ?
#
loop_
_entity_poly.entity_id
_entity_poly.type
_entity_poly.pdbx_seq_one_letter_code
_entity_poly.pdbx_strand_id
1 'polypeptide(L)'
;FYDKVNTLAKLLRPIKNAILMLEGNQTNLADAFIQMVRLGYVIKKFNSSNLISLQQHAIQAFNKRWEEFDISLYLLAYFLHPGFRGKYSYLIEI
;
A
#
# COMPACT_ATOMS: atom_id res chain seq x y z
N PHE A 1 -20.29 -18.92 -0.78
CA PHE A 1 -18.96 -19.28 -1.34
C PHE A 1 -18.39 -18.14 -2.19
N TYR A 2 -19.07 -17.75 -3.27
CA TYR A 2 -18.61 -16.70 -4.20
C TYR A 2 -18.35 -15.31 -3.56
N ASP A 3 -19.12 -14.91 -2.55
CA ASP A 3 -18.88 -13.61 -1.88
C ASP A 3 -17.51 -13.54 -1.20
N LYS A 4 -17.04 -14.65 -0.62
CA LYS A 4 -15.69 -14.71 -0.03
C LYS A 4 -14.61 -14.61 -1.10
N VAL A 5 -14.81 -15.24 -2.26
CA VAL A 5 -13.91 -15.14 -3.42
C VAL A 5 -13.85 -13.71 -3.95
N ASN A 6 -15.00 -13.06 -4.12
CA ASN A 6 -15.08 -11.66 -4.57
C ASN A 6 -14.42 -10.70 -3.56
N THR A 7 -14.61 -10.95 -2.27
CA THR A 7 -14.03 -10.15 -1.20
C THR A 7 -12.51 -10.31 -1.16
N LEU A 8 -12.01 -11.54 -1.32
CA LEU A 8 -10.59 -11.81 -1.47
C LEU A 8 -10.00 -11.12 -2.70
N ALA A 9 -10.65 -11.19 -3.86
CA ALA A 9 -10.19 -10.53 -5.08
C ALA A 9 -10.08 -9.00 -4.90
N LYS A 10 -11.00 -8.38 -4.15
CA LYS A 10 -10.93 -6.95 -3.81
C LYS A 10 -9.70 -6.60 -2.97
N LEU A 11 -9.27 -7.48 -2.05
CA LEU A 11 -8.05 -7.29 -1.26
C LEU A 11 -6.78 -7.50 -2.09
N LEU A 12 -6.76 -8.52 -2.96
CA LEU A 12 -5.58 -8.88 -3.76
C LEU A 12 -5.30 -7.89 -4.88
N ARG A 13 -6.34 -7.27 -5.46
CA ARG A 13 -6.19 -6.30 -6.56
C ARG A 13 -5.23 -5.13 -6.26
N PRO A 14 -5.35 -4.40 -5.13
CA PRO A 14 -4.42 -3.33 -4.80
C PRO A 14 -2.99 -3.83 -4.55
N ILE A 15 -2.82 -5.04 -4.00
CA ILE A 15 -1.50 -5.68 -3.84
C ILE A 15 -0.86 -5.95 -5.21
N LYS A 16 -1.61 -6.56 -6.14
CA LYS A 16 -1.16 -6.79 -7.51
C LYS A 16 -0.75 -5.48 -8.20
N ASN A 17 -1.58 -4.44 -8.08
CA ASN A 17 -1.32 -3.16 -8.71
C ASN A 17 -0.05 -2.49 -8.15
N ALA A 18 0.18 -2.60 -6.83
CA ALA A 18 1.40 -2.10 -6.21
C ALA A 18 2.62 -2.85 -6.75
N ILE A 19 2.59 -4.19 -6.82
CA ILE A 19 3.69 -5.00 -7.38
C ILE A 19 4.00 -4.56 -8.81
N LEU A 20 2.99 -4.51 -9.69
CA LEU A 20 3.19 -4.14 -11.10
C LEU A 20 3.77 -2.73 -11.26
N MET A 21 3.37 -1.79 -10.39
CA MET A 21 3.96 -0.45 -10.41
C MET A 21 5.42 -0.53 -9.98
N LEU A 22 5.72 -1.22 -8.89
CA LEU A 22 7.07 -1.29 -8.32
C LEU A 22 8.07 -2.04 -9.19
N GLU A 23 7.61 -3.02 -9.97
CA GLU A 23 8.41 -3.73 -10.98
C GLU A 23 8.66 -2.89 -12.25
N GLY A 24 8.03 -1.71 -12.37
CA GLY A 24 8.23 -0.80 -13.49
C GLY A 24 9.64 -0.20 -13.54
N ASN A 25 10.17 -0.01 -14.75
CA ASN A 25 11.54 0.48 -14.98
C ASN A 25 11.83 1.91 -14.49
N GLN A 26 10.79 2.69 -14.13
CA GLN A 26 10.93 4.09 -13.71
C GLN A 26 10.64 4.30 -12.22
N THR A 27 10.41 3.22 -11.47
CA THR A 27 10.06 3.28 -10.06
C THR A 27 11.24 3.73 -9.22
N ASN A 28 10.99 4.67 -8.31
CA ASN A 28 11.95 5.09 -7.31
C ASN A 28 11.47 4.78 -5.88
N LEU A 29 12.32 5.12 -4.90
CA LEU A 29 12.05 4.83 -3.49
C LEU A 29 10.82 5.57 -2.93
N ALA A 30 10.50 6.76 -3.44
CA ALA A 30 9.30 7.49 -3.06
C ALA A 30 8.03 6.79 -3.58
N ASP A 31 8.07 6.25 -4.79
CA ASP A 31 6.98 5.45 -5.35
C ASP A 31 6.72 4.21 -4.50
N ALA A 32 7.80 3.54 -4.06
CA ALA A 32 7.73 2.43 -3.10
C ALA A 32 7.07 2.85 -1.78
N PHE A 33 7.46 4.00 -1.23
CA PHE A 33 6.85 4.53 -0.01
C PHE A 33 5.35 4.81 -0.18
N ILE A 34 4.96 5.46 -1.28
CA ILE A 34 3.57 5.79 -1.57
C ILE A 34 2.72 4.51 -1.67
N GLN A 35 3.21 3.47 -2.34
CA GLN A 35 2.47 2.20 -2.41
C GLN A 35 2.37 1.52 -1.05
N MET A 36 3.43 1.55 -0.22
CA MET A 36 3.35 1.01 1.13
C MET A 36 2.25 1.68 1.97
N VAL A 37 2.21 3.02 1.98
CA VAL A 37 1.18 3.77 2.71
C VAL A 37 -0.23 3.43 2.19
N ARG A 38 -0.41 3.37 0.87
CA ARG A 38 -1.69 2.99 0.25
C ARG A 38 -2.11 1.56 0.61
N LEU A 39 -1.19 0.60 0.57
CA LEU A 39 -1.46 -0.78 0.95
C LEU A 39 -1.83 -0.90 2.43
N GLY A 40 -1.10 -0.21 3.32
CA GLY A 40 -1.41 -0.17 4.75
C GLY A 40 -2.82 0.37 5.01
N TYR A 41 -3.20 1.46 4.34
CA TYR A 41 -4.56 2.01 4.41
C TYR A 41 -5.62 1.00 3.92
N VAL A 42 -5.41 0.39 2.75
CA VAL A 42 -6.36 -0.57 2.18
C VAL A 42 -6.53 -1.80 3.07
N ILE A 43 -5.44 -2.38 3.57
CA ILE A 43 -5.47 -3.55 4.46
C ILE A 43 -6.21 -3.20 5.76
N LYS A 44 -5.95 -2.02 6.34
CA LYS A 44 -6.63 -1.56 7.55
C LYS A 44 -8.13 -1.30 7.32
N LYS A 45 -8.49 -0.69 6.19
CA LYS A 45 -9.88 -0.37 5.83
C LYS A 45 -10.67 -1.59 5.33
N PHE A 46 -10.00 -2.69 5.01
CA PHE A 46 -10.63 -3.93 4.57
C PHE A 46 -11.42 -4.61 5.72
N ASN A 47 -12.52 -4.00 6.14
CA ASN A 47 -13.44 -4.59 7.09
C ASN A 47 -14.43 -5.49 6.35
N SER A 48 -14.16 -6.78 6.34
CA SER A 48 -15.08 -7.79 5.83
C SER A 48 -15.36 -8.78 6.96
N SER A 49 -16.59 -8.74 7.50
CA SER A 49 -17.07 -9.62 8.57
C SER A 49 -16.81 -11.10 8.32
N ASN A 50 -16.71 -11.50 7.05
CA ASN A 50 -16.49 -12.87 6.60
C ASN A 50 -15.02 -13.28 6.44
N LEU A 51 -14.04 -12.38 6.60
CA LEU A 51 -12.60 -12.61 6.34
C LEU A 51 -11.68 -11.92 7.38
N ILE A 52 -12.11 -11.83 8.63
CA ILE A 52 -11.37 -11.18 9.72
C ILE A 52 -9.97 -11.81 9.92
N SER A 53 -9.88 -13.15 9.88
CA SER A 53 -8.59 -13.86 10.03
C SER A 53 -7.60 -13.53 8.92
N LEU A 54 -8.08 -13.39 7.68
CA LEU A 54 -7.26 -12.96 6.54
C LEU A 54 -6.77 -11.52 6.72
N GLN A 55 -7.64 -10.63 7.19
CA GLN A 55 -7.26 -9.23 7.45
C GLN A 55 -6.17 -9.16 8.53
N GLN A 56 -6.34 -9.89 9.64
CA GLN A 56 -5.35 -9.95 10.71
C GLN A 56 -4.00 -10.48 10.22
N HIS A 57 -4.02 -11.54 9.40
CA HIS A 57 -2.82 -12.08 8.79
C HIS A 57 -2.14 -11.06 7.88
N ALA A 58 -2.91 -10.33 7.05
CA ALA A 58 -2.38 -9.27 6.19
C ALA A 58 -1.78 -8.11 7.00
N ILE A 59 -2.41 -7.70 8.10
CA ILE A 59 -1.89 -6.67 9.01
C ILE A 59 -0.56 -7.12 9.64
N GLN A 60 -0.49 -8.35 10.14
CA GLN A 60 0.73 -8.89 10.73
C GLN A 60 1.87 -8.96 9.71
N ALA A 61 1.57 -9.45 8.50
CA ALA A 61 2.55 -9.50 7.41
C ALA A 61 3.03 -8.09 7.02
N PHE A 62 2.11 -7.12 6.92
CA PHE A 62 2.45 -5.73 6.63
C PHE A 62 3.33 -5.12 7.71
N ASN A 63 2.96 -5.27 8.99
CA ASN A 63 3.72 -4.71 10.11
C ASN A 63 5.12 -5.31 10.22
N LYS A 64 5.26 -6.63 10.01
CA LYS A 64 6.57 -7.26 9.97
C LYS A 64 7.46 -6.64 8.88
N ARG A 65 6.91 -6.43 7.68
CA ARG A 65 7.66 -5.78 6.60
C ARG A 65 7.95 -4.31 6.93
N TRP A 66 6.99 -3.59 7.52
CA TRP A 66 7.17 -2.21 7.96
C TRP A 66 8.39 -2.02 8.87
N GLU A 67 8.63 -2.96 9.79
CA GLU A 67 9.80 -2.94 10.69
C GLU A 67 11.14 -3.15 9.95
N GLU A 68 11.13 -3.78 8.78
CA GLU A 68 12.34 -4.00 7.96
C GLU A 68 12.72 -2.74 7.15
N PHE A 69 11.83 -1.73 7.05
CA PHE A 69 12.07 -0.53 6.27
C PHE A 69 12.80 0.56 7.05
N ASP A 70 13.79 1.19 6.43
CA ASP A 70 14.36 2.45 6.93
C ASP A 70 13.40 3.61 6.63
N ILE A 71 12.44 3.82 7.54
CA ILE A 71 11.41 4.84 7.38
C ILE A 71 12.00 6.23 7.12
N SER A 72 13.18 6.56 7.68
CA SER A 72 13.82 7.86 7.48
C SER A 72 14.26 8.06 6.03
N LEU A 73 14.84 7.02 5.42
CA LEU A 73 15.26 7.05 4.02
C LEU A 73 14.06 7.16 3.06
N TYR A 74 13.00 6.40 3.31
CA TYR A 74 11.80 6.44 2.48
C TYR A 74 11.05 7.77 2.61
N LEU A 75 11.00 8.32 3.83
CA LEU A 75 10.40 9.64 4.07
C LEU A 75 11.20 10.75 3.39
N LEU A 76 12.53 10.68 3.42
CA LEU A 76 13.40 11.59 2.67
C LEU A 76 13.12 11.49 1.18
N ALA A 77 13.11 10.29 0.60
CA ALA A 77 12.79 10.10 -0.82
C ALA A 77 11.43 10.69 -1.18
N TYR A 78 10.42 10.48 -0.33
CA TYR A 78 9.09 11.08 -0.49
C TYR A 78 9.13 12.61 -0.49
N PHE A 79 9.89 13.25 0.41
CA PHE A 79 10.05 14.71 0.43
C PHE A 79 10.80 15.27 -0.80
N LEU A 80 11.65 14.46 -1.41
CA LEU A 80 12.33 14.80 -2.66
C LEU A 80 11.44 14.58 -3.89
N HIS A 81 10.36 13.82 -3.77
CA HIS A 81 9.50 13.44 -4.88
C HIS A 81 8.81 14.67 -5.52
N PRO A 82 8.77 14.77 -6.87
CA PRO A 82 8.14 15.90 -7.57
C PRO A 82 6.67 16.11 -7.17
N GLY A 83 5.95 15.02 -6.91
CA GLY A 83 4.55 15.06 -6.46
C GLY A 83 4.36 15.70 -5.08
N PHE A 84 5.38 15.67 -4.21
CA PHE A 84 5.33 16.32 -2.90
C PHE A 84 5.68 17.82 -2.98
N ARG A 85 6.60 18.21 -3.87
CA ARG A 85 7.15 19.58 -3.98
C ARG A 85 6.28 20.57 -4.79
N GLY A 86 5.25 20.09 -5.47
CA GLY A 86 4.15 20.93 -5.95
C GLY A 86 3.86 20.89 -7.45
N LYS A 87 2.66 20.40 -7.77
CA LYS A 87 1.68 21.00 -8.73
C LYS A 87 0.29 20.34 -8.68
N TYR A 88 0.04 19.40 -7.77
CA TYR A 88 -1.26 18.73 -7.57
C TYR A 88 -1.58 18.54 -6.08
N SER A 89 -1.69 19.64 -5.33
CA SER A 89 -2.15 19.68 -3.94
C SER A 89 -3.57 19.14 -3.71
N TYR A 90 -4.23 18.59 -4.73
CA TYR A 90 -5.58 18.03 -4.70
C TYR A 90 -5.65 16.49 -4.82
N LEU A 91 -4.52 15.77 -4.89
CA LEU A 91 -4.53 14.31 -5.15
C LEU A 91 -4.02 13.45 -3.99
N ILE A 92 -3.76 14.03 -2.82
CA ILE A 92 -3.42 13.29 -1.61
C ILE A 92 -4.48 13.59 -0.55
N GLU A 93 -5.73 13.22 -0.83
CA GLU A 93 -6.66 12.84 0.23
C GLU A 93 -6.50 11.33 0.43
N ILE A 94 -5.92 10.95 1.57
CA ILE A 94 -5.81 9.57 2.07
C ILE A 94 -7.13 9.21 2.77
#